data_AF-A0A2V4NRL4-F1
#
_entry.id   AF-A0A2V4NRL4-F1
#
_cell.length_a   1.000
_cell.length_b   1.000
_cell.length_c   1.000
_cell.angle_alpha   90.00
_cell.angle_beta   90.00
_cell.angle_gamma   90.00
#
_symmetry.space_group_name_H-M   'P 1'
#
loop_
_entity.id
_entity.type
_entity.pdbx_description
1 polymer ?
#
loop_
_entity_poly.entity_id
_entity_poly.type
_entity_poly.pdbx_seq_one_letter_code
_entity_poly.pdbx_strand_id
1 'polypeptide(L)'
;MRHPAARPLAGRDLRPGQRADRAPAPDHPQRHPRHAPAPPRGDPPDRRPGRARERRADRRDAHPVPPAAHPTRLRPRVLLEGVGRAHRHSADGSGGVTPLTQPAYWSRSLVAAVDQAAARLLSTWPGASMAGPEDVRRKADGTLVSAADTDAEQLLVKSITHLDPTGVIVTEEDPATHQANTNHRVLTWYIDPLDGTRQYLDGSTDFAVLVSAWRGQVPEFSVASFPAAGVLAIADQDQATFRPTPQPPDQRPVHACYFEPAALRGQLPAGNPLLVDAFESTRALTEVARGTAAGAVAEMCGHRAWDIAALCHLLTATGRHITDEHGRPVRLDGPDVTARYLVAADTRDLHSLLLTTLEPTP
;
A
#
# COMPACT_ATOMS: atom_id res chain seq x y z
N MET A 1 44.34 56.18 -2.61
CA MET A 1 43.17 57.05 -2.90
C MET A 1 41.97 56.41 -2.20
N ARG A 2 41.62 56.83 -0.98
CA ARG A 2 40.65 57.88 -0.61
C ARG A 2 39.21 57.60 -1.10
N HIS A 3 38.35 57.21 -0.14
CA HIS A 3 36.89 57.43 -0.03
C HIS A 3 36.47 58.88 -0.40
N PRO A 4 35.18 59.21 -0.71
CA PRO A 4 33.98 59.08 0.17
C PRO A 4 32.67 58.65 -0.56
N ALA A 5 31.60 58.11 0.04
CA ALA A 5 30.67 58.55 1.12
C ALA A 5 29.53 59.49 0.68
N ALA A 6 28.39 59.34 1.39
CA ALA A 6 27.16 60.16 1.45
C ALA A 6 25.99 59.74 0.53
N ARG A 7 24.71 59.72 0.94
CA ARG A 7 23.98 59.83 2.23
C ARG A 7 22.50 59.51 1.92
N PRO A 8 21.67 59.17 2.92
CA PRO A 8 20.24 58.87 2.77
C PRO A 8 19.34 60.10 3.07
N LEU A 9 18.09 60.06 2.62
CA LEU A 9 16.97 60.92 3.06
C LEU A 9 15.83 59.98 3.48
N ALA A 10 15.50 59.86 4.77
CA ALA A 10 14.50 60.68 5.48
C ALA A 10 13.16 60.70 4.72
N GLY A 11 12.05 60.13 5.19
CA GLY A 11 11.56 59.93 6.54
C GLY A 11 10.11 60.43 6.55
N ARG A 12 9.18 59.69 7.18
CA ARG A 12 8.04 60.23 7.94
C ARG A 12 7.10 59.11 8.38
N ASP A 13 7.04 58.96 9.69
CA ASP A 13 5.93 58.42 10.47
C ASP A 13 4.62 59.13 10.13
N LEU A 14 3.53 58.37 10.04
CA LEU A 14 2.19 58.83 10.42
C LEU A 14 1.46 57.68 11.13
N ARG A 15 1.24 57.85 12.44
CA ARG A 15 0.14 57.21 13.19
C ARG A 15 -1.11 58.16 13.16
N PRO A 16 -2.20 57.91 13.92
CA PRO A 16 -3.41 57.25 13.45
C PRO A 16 -4.68 58.14 13.56
N GLY A 17 -5.76 57.71 12.88
CA GLY A 17 -7.14 58.03 13.25
C GLY A 17 -7.80 59.16 12.48
N GLN A 18 -8.89 58.86 11.76
CA GLN A 18 -10.25 59.25 12.17
C GLN A 18 -11.30 58.65 11.24
N ARG A 19 -12.44 58.32 11.86
CA ARG A 19 -13.66 57.75 11.29
C ARG A 19 -14.36 58.73 10.34
N ALA A 20 -15.04 58.18 9.34
CA ALA A 20 -16.24 58.80 8.79
C ALA A 20 -17.24 57.70 8.38
N ASP A 21 -18.43 57.77 8.96
CA ASP A 21 -19.61 56.96 8.69
C ASP A 21 -20.06 57.07 7.23
N ARG A 22 -20.40 55.93 6.59
CA ARG A 22 -21.44 55.86 5.56
C ARG A 22 -22.20 54.53 5.62
N ALA A 23 -23.52 54.67 5.54
CA ALA A 23 -24.59 53.69 5.67
C ALA A 23 -24.69 52.71 4.45
N PRO A 24 -25.57 51.69 4.49
CA PRO A 24 -25.39 50.43 3.78
C PRO A 24 -25.83 50.45 2.31
N ALA A 25 -25.17 49.61 1.51
CA ALA A 25 -25.51 49.33 0.11
C ALA A 25 -26.58 48.21 0.01
N PRO A 26 -27.37 48.17 -1.10
CA PRO A 26 -28.66 47.49 -1.15
C PRO A 26 -28.60 45.98 -1.49
N ASP A 27 -29.68 45.29 -1.10
CA ASP A 27 -30.01 43.89 -1.40
C ASP A 27 -29.79 43.50 -2.87
N HIS A 28 -29.01 42.44 -3.09
CA HIS A 28 -28.97 41.72 -4.36
C HIS A 28 -29.94 40.53 -4.32
N PRO A 29 -30.91 40.44 -5.25
CA PRO A 29 -31.84 39.33 -5.28
C PRO A 29 -31.19 38.04 -5.78
N GLN A 30 -31.42 36.96 -5.04
CA GLN A 30 -31.11 35.58 -5.41
C GLN A 30 -31.75 35.22 -6.76
N ARG A 31 -30.95 34.79 -7.73
CA ARG A 31 -31.42 34.21 -8.98
C ARG A 31 -31.58 32.70 -8.83
N HIS A 32 -32.84 32.25 -8.77
CA HIS A 32 -33.20 30.85 -8.99
C HIS A 32 -32.90 30.42 -10.44
N PRO A 33 -32.43 29.18 -10.68
CA PRO A 33 -32.29 28.64 -12.03
C PRO A 33 -33.68 28.41 -12.64
N ARG A 34 -33.88 28.92 -13.86
CA ARG A 34 -35.11 28.74 -14.65
C ARG A 34 -35.20 27.30 -15.16
N HIS A 35 -36.35 26.67 -14.93
CA HIS A 35 -36.76 25.40 -15.55
C HIS A 35 -36.74 25.49 -17.08
N ALA A 36 -36.16 24.48 -17.73
CA ALA A 36 -36.31 24.23 -19.16
C ALA A 36 -37.72 23.65 -19.46
N PRO A 37 -38.31 23.91 -20.64
CA PRO A 37 -39.64 23.43 -21.00
C PRO A 37 -39.63 21.94 -21.37
N ALA A 38 -40.70 21.23 -21.00
CA ALA A 38 -40.92 19.81 -21.28
C ALA A 38 -41.14 19.52 -22.78
N PRO A 39 -40.70 18.35 -23.30
CA PRO A 39 -41.01 17.91 -24.67
C PRO A 39 -42.45 17.36 -24.79
N PRO A 40 -43.03 17.35 -26.01
CA PRO A 40 -44.42 16.96 -26.23
C PRO A 40 -44.63 15.44 -26.08
N ARG A 41 -45.82 15.07 -25.56
CA ARG A 41 -46.29 13.69 -25.44
C ARG A 41 -46.65 13.15 -26.83
N GLY A 42 -45.89 12.16 -27.31
CA GLY A 42 -46.23 11.35 -28.48
C GLY A 42 -46.84 10.02 -28.06
N ASP A 43 -47.87 9.58 -28.79
CA ASP A 43 -48.62 8.34 -28.59
C ASP A 43 -47.75 7.07 -28.72
N PRO A 44 -48.14 5.95 -28.06
CA PRO A 44 -47.34 4.73 -28.04
C PRO A 44 -47.50 3.93 -29.34
N PRO A 45 -46.40 3.37 -29.91
CA PRO A 45 -46.53 2.41 -30.99
C PRO A 45 -46.83 1.00 -30.47
N ASP A 46 -47.63 0.34 -31.31
CA ASP A 46 -48.30 -0.94 -31.21
C ASP A 46 -47.37 -2.14 -30.92
N ARG A 47 -47.80 -3.03 -30.03
CA ARG A 47 -47.10 -4.27 -29.67
C ARG A 47 -47.53 -5.40 -30.61
N ARG A 48 -46.60 -5.93 -31.43
CA ARG A 48 -46.67 -7.31 -31.95
C ARG A 48 -45.32 -8.03 -31.86
N PRO A 49 -45.29 -9.35 -31.58
CA PRO A 49 -44.12 -10.05 -31.06
C PRO A 49 -43.27 -10.68 -32.18
N GLY A 50 -41.94 -10.69 -32.00
CA GLY A 50 -41.01 -11.27 -32.95
C GLY A 50 -39.74 -11.84 -32.30
N ARG A 51 -39.76 -13.17 -32.09
CA ARG A 51 -38.63 -14.12 -32.11
C ARG A 51 -37.52 -13.97 -31.06
N ALA A 52 -37.70 -14.71 -29.95
CA ALA A 52 -36.59 -15.20 -29.13
C ALA A 52 -35.79 -16.25 -29.92
N ARG A 53 -34.46 -16.06 -30.02
CA ARG A 53 -33.52 -17.12 -30.41
C ARG A 53 -33.03 -17.81 -29.14
N GLU A 54 -33.41 -19.08 -29.02
CA GLU A 54 -32.87 -20.03 -28.06
C GLU A 54 -31.36 -20.19 -28.27
N ARG A 55 -30.58 -20.05 -27.19
CA ARG A 55 -29.24 -20.63 -27.10
C ARG A 55 -29.30 -21.76 -26.08
N ARG A 56 -29.20 -22.98 -26.60
CA ARG A 56 -28.98 -24.22 -25.86
C ARG A 56 -27.68 -24.11 -25.06
N ALA A 57 -27.77 -24.30 -23.74
CA ALA A 57 -26.63 -24.62 -22.90
C ALA A 57 -26.44 -26.14 -22.92
N ASP A 58 -25.28 -26.58 -23.41
CA ASP A 58 -24.84 -27.97 -23.34
C ASP A 58 -24.52 -28.32 -21.88
N ARG A 59 -25.29 -29.25 -21.30
CA ARG A 59 -24.96 -29.91 -20.04
C ARG A 59 -24.05 -31.09 -20.35
N ARG A 60 -22.81 -31.05 -19.86
CA ARG A 60 -21.95 -32.24 -19.72
C ARG A 60 -21.56 -32.41 -18.26
N ASP A 61 -22.07 -33.50 -17.70
CA ASP A 61 -21.52 -34.38 -16.68
C ASP A 61 -20.75 -33.76 -15.49
N ALA A 62 -21.48 -33.60 -14.38
CA ALA A 62 -20.91 -33.35 -13.06
C ALA A 62 -20.51 -34.69 -12.41
N HIS A 63 -19.22 -34.85 -12.09
CA HIS A 63 -18.74 -35.85 -11.14
C HIS A 63 -18.91 -35.34 -9.69
N PRO A 64 -19.28 -36.19 -8.72
CA PRO A 64 -19.50 -35.76 -7.34
C PRO A 64 -18.16 -35.57 -6.59
N VAL A 65 -18.00 -34.41 -5.95
CA VAL A 65 -16.92 -34.09 -5.01
C VAL A 65 -17.30 -34.63 -3.62
N PRO A 66 -16.43 -35.36 -2.90
CA PRO A 66 -16.74 -35.85 -1.55
C PRO A 66 -16.65 -34.72 -0.50
N PRO A 67 -17.40 -34.80 0.62
CA PRO A 67 -17.43 -33.76 1.63
C PRO A 67 -16.11 -33.67 2.43
N ALA A 68 -15.68 -32.44 2.72
CA ALA A 68 -14.48 -32.13 3.49
C ALA A 68 -14.61 -32.55 4.96
N ALA A 69 -13.55 -33.17 5.50
CA ALA A 69 -13.44 -33.54 6.91
C ALA A 69 -13.24 -32.30 7.80
N HIS A 70 -13.91 -32.28 8.95
CA HIS A 70 -13.83 -31.21 9.95
C HIS A 70 -12.42 -31.05 10.54
N PRO A 71 -11.91 -29.83 10.74
CA PRO A 71 -10.64 -29.62 11.42
C PRO A 71 -10.81 -29.67 12.95
N THR A 72 -10.09 -30.60 13.57
CA THR A 72 -9.89 -30.68 15.02
C THR A 72 -9.09 -29.45 15.50
N ARG A 73 -9.55 -28.79 16.56
CA ARG A 73 -8.90 -27.63 17.18
C ARG A 73 -7.45 -27.97 17.61
N LEU A 74 -6.47 -27.39 16.92
CA LEU A 74 -5.09 -27.32 17.39
C LEU A 74 -4.80 -25.91 17.93
N ARG A 75 -4.33 -25.85 19.18
CA ARG A 75 -3.90 -24.59 19.82
C ARG A 75 -2.58 -24.13 19.20
N PRO A 76 -2.37 -22.83 18.93
CA PRO A 76 -1.08 -22.34 18.45
C PRO A 76 -0.04 -22.38 19.57
N ARG A 77 1.00 -23.18 19.38
CA ARG A 77 2.24 -23.14 20.18
C ARG A 77 3.24 -22.31 19.37
N VAL A 78 3.56 -21.11 19.84
CA VAL A 78 4.61 -20.27 19.27
C VAL A 78 5.95 -20.97 19.50
N LEU A 79 6.63 -21.37 18.42
CA LEU A 79 8.00 -21.85 18.46
C LEU A 79 8.83 -20.96 17.53
N LEU A 80 9.52 -19.99 18.12
CA LEU A 80 10.61 -19.25 17.49
C LEU A 80 11.90 -19.93 17.94
N GLU A 81 12.38 -20.89 17.16
CA GLU A 81 13.76 -21.40 17.28
C GLU A 81 14.45 -21.31 15.93
N GLY A 82 15.59 -20.61 15.90
CA GLY A 82 16.52 -20.64 14.76
C GLY A 82 16.99 -19.29 14.23
N VAL A 83 17.61 -18.43 15.05
CA VAL A 83 18.50 -17.37 14.51
C VAL A 83 19.88 -17.98 14.32
N GLY A 84 20.27 -18.18 13.05
CA GLY A 84 21.53 -18.75 12.63
C GLY A 84 22.74 -17.83 12.91
N ARG A 85 23.87 -18.48 13.17
CA ARG A 85 25.17 -17.93 13.61
C ARG A 85 25.70 -16.76 12.77
N ALA A 86 26.07 -15.69 13.47
CA ALA A 86 26.94 -14.63 12.95
C ALA A 86 28.39 -15.14 12.74
N HIS A 87 28.98 -14.80 11.59
CA HIS A 87 30.40 -15.00 11.31
C HIS A 87 31.25 -14.03 12.14
N ARG A 88 32.26 -14.59 12.83
CA ARG A 88 33.24 -13.84 13.62
C ARG A 88 34.27 -13.19 12.70
N HIS A 89 34.53 -11.91 12.91
CA HIS A 89 35.87 -11.33 12.75
C HIS A 89 36.29 -10.73 14.10
N SER A 90 37.39 -11.22 14.64
CA SER A 90 38.17 -10.66 15.76
C SER A 90 39.23 -9.73 15.16
N ALA A 91 39.78 -8.70 15.80
CA ALA A 91 39.66 -8.06 17.11
C ALA A 91 40.37 -6.70 17.00
N ASP A 92 39.95 -5.67 17.74
CA ASP A 92 40.81 -5.05 18.75
C ASP A 92 40.01 -4.18 19.73
N GLY A 93 40.50 -4.09 20.96
CA GLY A 93 39.73 -3.68 22.13
C GLY A 93 39.63 -2.18 22.43
N SER A 94 38.54 -1.81 23.09
CA SER A 94 38.53 -0.93 24.29
C SER A 94 37.13 -0.95 24.89
N GLY A 95 37.06 -1.03 26.22
CA GLY A 95 35.82 -1.18 26.98
C GLY A 95 34.95 0.07 26.88
N GLY A 96 33.93 0.01 26.03
CA GLY A 96 32.72 0.81 26.12
C GLY A 96 31.57 -0.11 26.50
N VAL A 97 30.73 0.30 27.45
CA VAL A 97 29.40 -0.27 27.57
C VAL A 97 28.67 0.12 26.28
N THR A 98 28.69 -0.75 25.28
CA THR A 98 27.89 -0.58 24.06
C THR A 98 26.43 -0.67 24.51
N PRO A 99 25.61 0.38 24.35
CA PRO A 99 24.17 0.25 24.55
C PRO A 99 23.71 -0.90 23.67
N LEU A 100 22.84 -1.77 24.17
CA LEU A 100 22.19 -2.78 23.32
C LEU A 100 21.66 -2.05 22.08
N THR A 101 22.31 -2.26 20.94
CA THR A 101 21.87 -1.69 19.67
C THR A 101 20.43 -2.12 19.49
N GLN A 102 19.53 -1.15 19.31
CA GLN A 102 18.09 -1.33 19.39
C GLN A 102 17.37 -2.03 18.19
N PRO A 103 18.01 -2.70 17.19
CA PRO A 103 17.24 -3.48 16.20
C PRO A 103 16.47 -4.68 16.77
N ALA A 104 17.05 -5.41 17.73
CA ALA A 104 16.48 -6.68 18.20
C ALA A 104 15.27 -6.55 19.14
N TYR A 105 15.12 -5.40 19.81
CA TYR A 105 14.01 -5.14 20.73
C TYR A 105 12.79 -4.54 20.02
N TRP A 106 13.01 -3.61 19.09
CA TRP A 106 11.93 -3.00 18.32
C TRP A 106 11.24 -4.01 17.42
N SER A 107 11.99 -4.92 16.79
CA SER A 107 11.44 -5.90 15.85
C SER A 107 10.34 -6.76 16.48
N ARG A 108 10.54 -7.32 17.68
CA ARG A 108 9.51 -8.16 18.34
C ARG A 108 8.28 -7.37 18.77
N SER A 109 8.49 -6.20 19.39
CA SER A 109 7.40 -5.36 19.88
C SER A 109 6.56 -4.81 18.72
N LEU A 110 7.21 -4.43 17.62
CA LEU A 110 6.54 -3.95 16.44
C LEU A 110 5.77 -5.06 15.72
N VAL A 111 6.37 -6.24 15.52
CA VAL A 111 5.66 -7.39 14.94
C VAL A 111 4.45 -7.75 15.80
N ALA A 112 4.56 -7.71 17.14
CA ALA A 112 3.43 -7.93 18.02
C ALA A 112 2.35 -6.84 17.92
N ALA A 113 2.71 -5.58 17.65
CA ALA A 113 1.75 -4.51 17.40
C ALA A 113 1.03 -4.71 16.05
N VAL A 114 1.76 -5.09 15.00
CA VAL A 114 1.19 -5.41 13.69
C VAL A 114 0.26 -6.62 13.78
N ASP A 115 0.66 -7.70 14.46
CA ASP A 115 -0.21 -8.87 14.69
C ASP A 115 -1.49 -8.50 15.45
N GLN A 116 -1.41 -7.58 16.42
CA GLN A 116 -2.59 -7.09 17.15
C GLN A 116 -3.52 -6.24 16.28
N ALA A 117 -2.96 -5.32 15.47
CA ALA A 117 -3.73 -4.53 14.50
C ALA A 117 -4.44 -5.45 13.50
N ALA A 118 -3.69 -6.42 12.95
CA ALA A 118 -4.19 -7.38 11.98
C ALA A 118 -5.29 -8.28 12.58
N ALA A 119 -5.19 -8.66 13.85
CA ALA A 119 -6.23 -9.41 14.55
C ALA A 119 -7.53 -8.59 14.76
N ARG A 120 -7.42 -7.27 14.98
CA ARG A 120 -8.58 -6.37 15.09
C ARG A 120 -9.33 -6.30 13.76
N LEU A 121 -8.61 -6.07 12.66
CA LEU A 121 -9.17 -6.06 11.31
C LEU A 121 -9.86 -7.40 10.99
N LEU A 122 -9.20 -8.52 11.24
CA LEU A 122 -9.78 -9.85 11.02
C LEU A 122 -11.08 -10.07 11.80
N SER A 123 -11.19 -9.54 13.03
CA SER A 123 -12.37 -9.74 13.88
C SER A 123 -13.64 -9.09 13.33
N THR A 124 -13.47 -8.08 12.47
CA THR A 124 -14.54 -7.30 11.83
C THR A 124 -14.58 -7.49 10.31
N TRP A 125 -13.71 -8.33 9.75
CA TRP A 125 -13.60 -8.55 8.32
C TRP A 125 -14.84 -9.25 7.76
N PRO A 126 -15.54 -8.67 6.77
CA PRO A 126 -16.76 -9.25 6.20
C PRO A 126 -16.61 -10.68 5.68
N GLY A 127 -15.43 -11.06 5.17
CA GLY A 127 -15.17 -12.41 4.65
C GLY A 127 -15.21 -13.53 5.71
N ALA A 128 -15.13 -13.19 7.00
CA ALA A 128 -15.26 -14.14 8.11
C ALA A 128 -16.71 -14.37 8.55
N SER A 129 -17.66 -13.54 8.10
CA SER A 129 -19.05 -13.52 8.55
C SER A 129 -20.03 -13.99 7.46
N MET A 130 -20.97 -14.86 7.83
CA MET A 130 -22.18 -15.13 7.03
C MET A 130 -23.28 -14.06 7.25
N ALA A 131 -23.06 -13.13 8.18
CA ALA A 131 -23.96 -12.02 8.51
C ALA A 131 -23.50 -10.74 7.82
N GLY A 132 -24.46 -10.00 7.26
CA GLY A 132 -24.25 -8.79 6.44
C GLY A 132 -23.55 -7.63 7.18
N PRO A 133 -23.17 -6.58 6.42
CA PRO A 133 -22.27 -5.54 6.90
C PRO A 133 -22.98 -4.65 7.94
N GLU A 134 -22.72 -4.88 9.22
CA GLU A 134 -23.08 -3.91 10.26
C GLU A 134 -21.91 -2.96 10.51
N ASP A 135 -22.22 -1.65 10.46
CA ASP A 135 -21.37 -0.49 10.77
C ASP A 135 -20.16 -0.19 9.87
N VAL A 136 -20.38 -0.12 8.56
CA VAL A 136 -19.44 0.56 7.66
C VAL A 136 -19.77 2.06 7.59
N ARG A 137 -18.91 2.93 8.14
CA ARG A 137 -19.04 4.39 8.01
C ARG A 137 -18.36 4.88 6.74
N ARG A 138 -19.01 5.85 6.07
CA ARG A 138 -18.54 6.40 4.80
C ARG A 138 -17.86 7.75 5.05
N LYS A 139 -16.59 7.89 4.67
CA LYS A 139 -15.82 9.14 4.62
C LYS A 139 -16.44 10.10 3.59
N ALA A 140 -16.07 11.38 3.69
CA ALA A 140 -16.60 12.45 2.82
C ALA A 140 -16.20 12.29 1.34
N ASP A 141 -15.15 11.54 1.06
CA ASP A 141 -14.67 11.17 -0.29
C ASP A 141 -15.35 9.89 -0.84
N GLY A 142 -16.27 9.29 -0.08
CA GLY A 142 -17.01 8.08 -0.48
C GLY A 142 -16.33 6.77 -0.11
N THR A 143 -15.12 6.80 0.46
CA THR A 143 -14.42 5.63 0.98
C THR A 143 -15.05 5.17 2.31
N LEU A 144 -14.90 3.90 2.64
CA LEU A 144 -15.62 3.27 3.74
C LEU A 144 -14.60 2.90 4.81
N VAL A 145 -14.33 3.82 5.74
CA VAL A 145 -13.46 3.53 6.89
C VAL A 145 -14.27 2.89 8.00
N SER A 146 -13.90 1.65 8.30
CA SER A 146 -14.47 0.89 9.41
C SER A 146 -13.85 1.36 10.73
N ALA A 147 -14.57 1.19 11.84
CA ALA A 147 -13.99 1.43 13.17
C ALA A 147 -12.70 0.61 13.40
N ALA A 148 -12.55 -0.51 12.70
CA ALA A 148 -11.39 -1.39 12.82
C ALA A 148 -10.11 -0.79 12.22
N ASP A 149 -10.24 0.00 11.16
CA ASP A 149 -9.11 0.72 10.54
C ASP A 149 -8.57 1.81 11.47
N THR A 150 -9.48 2.65 12.00
CA THR A 150 -9.13 3.66 13.02
C THR A 150 -8.52 3.02 14.28
N ASP A 151 -9.04 1.88 14.73
CA ASP A 151 -8.52 1.16 15.89
C ASP A 151 -7.14 0.54 15.62
N ALA A 152 -6.89 0.08 14.39
CA ALA A 152 -5.59 -0.44 13.95
C ALA A 152 -4.56 0.69 13.90
N GLU A 153 -4.89 1.83 13.30
CA GLU A 153 -4.03 3.01 13.26
C GLU A 153 -3.64 3.46 14.67
N GLN A 154 -4.63 3.70 15.55
CA GLN A 154 -4.36 4.19 16.90
C GLN A 154 -3.42 3.25 17.67
N LEU A 155 -3.57 1.93 17.49
CA LEU A 155 -2.69 0.95 18.10
C LEU A 155 -1.27 1.05 17.53
N LEU A 156 -1.13 1.10 16.21
CA LEU A 156 0.17 1.13 15.52
C LEU A 156 0.92 2.42 15.85
N VAL A 157 0.29 3.58 15.67
CA VAL A 157 0.87 4.90 15.94
C VAL A 157 1.29 5.01 17.40
N LYS A 158 0.45 4.60 18.35
CA LYS A 158 0.79 4.60 19.78
C LYS A 158 1.98 3.69 20.08
N SER A 159 2.02 2.50 19.49
CA SER A 159 3.08 1.53 19.71
C SER A 159 4.41 2.02 19.13
N ILE A 160 4.40 2.55 17.91
CA ILE A 160 5.59 3.09 17.25
C ILE A 160 6.09 4.33 17.97
N THR A 161 5.22 5.26 18.37
CA THR A 161 5.60 6.45 19.14
C THR A 161 6.25 6.08 20.49
N HIS A 162 5.81 4.97 21.11
CA HIS A 162 6.43 4.47 22.33
C HIS A 162 7.82 3.84 22.08
N LEU A 163 7.98 3.13 20.95
CA LEU A 163 9.23 2.45 20.58
C LEU A 163 10.29 3.42 20.06
N ASP A 164 9.90 4.39 19.23
CA ASP A 164 10.74 5.43 18.65
C ASP A 164 10.08 6.82 18.82
N PRO A 165 10.25 7.47 19.99
CA PRO A 165 9.70 8.79 20.26
C PRO A 165 10.28 9.92 19.39
N THR A 166 11.36 9.64 18.66
CA THR A 166 12.06 10.62 17.81
C THR A 166 11.77 10.45 16.33
N GLY A 167 11.14 9.33 15.97
CA GLY A 167 10.77 9.00 14.61
C GLY A 167 9.68 9.92 14.07
N VAL A 168 9.75 10.16 12.78
CA VAL A 168 8.68 10.78 12.02
C VAL A 168 7.69 9.68 11.64
N ILE A 169 6.41 9.89 11.87
CA ILE A 169 5.35 9.00 11.38
C ILE A 169 4.72 9.67 10.16
N VAL A 170 4.46 8.87 9.11
CA VAL A 170 3.68 9.21 7.93
C VAL A 170 2.66 8.07 7.76
N THR A 171 1.39 8.37 7.99
CA THR A 171 0.30 7.38 8.00
C THR A 171 -0.82 7.79 7.04
N GLU A 172 -1.50 6.82 6.43
CA GLU A 172 -2.62 7.10 5.51
C GLU A 172 -3.69 7.99 6.15
N GLU A 173 -4.07 7.65 7.38
CA GLU A 173 -5.27 8.17 8.04
C GLU A 173 -5.08 9.53 8.74
N ASP A 174 -3.84 10.04 8.84
CA ASP A 174 -3.54 11.39 9.36
C ASP A 174 -2.82 12.27 8.34
N PRO A 175 -3.55 13.10 7.55
CA PRO A 175 -2.97 14.04 6.60
C PRO A 175 -2.01 15.07 7.23
N ALA A 176 -2.10 15.34 8.53
CA ALA A 176 -1.17 16.26 9.19
C ALA A 176 0.27 15.70 9.19
N THR A 177 0.42 14.39 9.09
CA THR A 177 1.72 13.71 9.03
C THR A 177 2.39 13.82 7.66
N HIS A 178 1.65 14.14 6.60
CA HIS A 178 2.16 14.13 5.22
C HIS A 178 3.14 15.28 4.94
N GLN A 179 3.16 16.31 5.78
CA GLN A 179 4.10 17.43 5.72
C GLN A 179 5.34 17.23 6.60
N ALA A 180 5.48 16.07 7.25
CA ALA A 180 6.58 15.83 8.15
C ALA A 180 7.92 15.86 7.42
N ASN A 181 8.93 16.50 8.03
CA ASN A 181 10.24 16.68 7.43
C ASN A 181 11.02 15.35 7.43
N THR A 182 10.93 14.61 6.33
CA THR A 182 11.66 13.37 6.04
C THR A 182 13.13 13.66 5.71
N ASN A 183 13.87 14.23 6.66
CA ASN A 183 15.31 14.41 6.46
C ASN A 183 16.05 13.08 6.69
N HIS A 184 17.19 12.89 6.02
CA HIS A 184 17.97 11.64 6.05
C HIS A 184 18.57 11.25 7.42
N ARG A 185 18.28 11.99 8.51
CA ARG A 185 18.90 11.77 9.83
C ARG A 185 17.98 11.00 10.78
N VAL A 186 16.67 11.13 10.64
CA VAL A 186 15.67 10.48 11.50
C VAL A 186 15.00 9.31 10.79
N LEU A 187 14.46 8.36 11.56
CA LEU A 187 13.60 7.33 11.00
C LEU A 187 12.28 7.96 10.58
N THR A 188 11.82 7.55 9.41
CA THR A 188 10.47 7.81 8.92
C THR A 188 9.73 6.48 8.88
N TRP A 189 8.61 6.43 9.60
CA TRP A 189 7.71 5.30 9.71
C TRP A 189 6.55 5.52 8.74
N TYR A 190 6.52 4.74 7.67
CA TYR A 190 5.40 4.66 6.76
C TYR A 190 4.43 3.59 7.26
N ILE A 191 3.17 3.97 7.49
CA ILE A 191 2.16 3.11 8.09
C ILE A 191 0.92 3.14 7.19
N ASP A 192 0.52 1.96 6.74
CA ASP A 192 -0.82 1.72 6.22
C ASP A 192 -1.54 0.75 7.18
N PRO A 193 -2.51 1.25 7.98
CA PRO A 193 -3.26 0.42 8.90
C PRO A 193 -4.19 -0.56 8.19
N LEU A 194 -4.65 -0.26 6.96
CA LEU A 194 -5.54 -1.10 6.16
C LEU A 194 -5.32 -0.88 4.66
N ASP A 195 -4.24 -1.48 4.13
CA ASP A 195 -4.00 -1.50 2.71
C ASP A 195 -5.05 -2.40 2.03
N GLY A 196 -5.62 -1.92 0.93
CA GLY A 196 -6.71 -2.60 0.24
C GLY A 196 -8.05 -2.49 0.96
N THR A 197 -8.45 -1.29 1.42
CA THR A 197 -9.78 -1.03 2.02
C THR A 197 -10.94 -1.59 1.19
N ARG A 198 -10.87 -1.51 -0.15
CA ARG A 198 -11.90 -2.11 -1.02
C ARG A 198 -11.91 -3.64 -0.89
N GLN A 199 -10.75 -4.28 -0.94
CA GLN A 199 -10.57 -5.72 -0.82
C GLN A 199 -11.10 -6.20 0.54
N TYR A 200 -10.80 -5.46 1.60
CA TYR A 200 -11.34 -5.73 2.94
C TYR A 200 -12.87 -5.74 2.95
N LEU A 201 -13.51 -4.71 2.39
CA LEU A 201 -14.97 -4.56 2.36
C LEU A 201 -15.65 -5.59 1.45
N ASP A 202 -15.00 -5.95 0.35
CA ASP A 202 -15.47 -6.97 -0.58
C ASP A 202 -15.29 -8.40 -0.02
N GLY A 203 -14.73 -8.56 1.18
CA GLY A 203 -14.48 -9.85 1.81
C GLY A 203 -13.34 -10.65 1.15
N SER A 204 -12.44 -9.96 0.42
CA SER A 204 -11.23 -10.54 -0.15
C SER A 204 -10.17 -10.78 0.92
N THR A 205 -9.27 -11.74 0.69
CA THR A 205 -8.13 -12.04 1.56
C THR A 205 -6.92 -11.13 1.34
N ASP A 206 -6.97 -10.27 0.32
CA ASP A 206 -5.84 -9.47 -0.17
C ASP A 206 -5.77 -8.06 0.43
N PHE A 207 -6.21 -7.88 1.67
CA PHE A 207 -5.94 -6.67 2.44
C PHE A 207 -4.75 -6.90 3.39
N ALA A 208 -4.05 -5.83 3.75
CA ALA A 208 -2.86 -5.91 4.57
C ALA A 208 -2.75 -4.83 5.65
N VAL A 209 -1.88 -5.07 6.61
CA VAL A 209 -1.29 -4.06 7.48
C VAL A 209 0.16 -3.89 7.05
N LEU A 210 0.57 -2.68 6.69
CA LEU A 210 1.93 -2.38 6.22
C LEU A 210 2.60 -1.39 7.17
N VAL A 211 3.80 -1.75 7.63
CA VAL A 211 4.64 -0.84 8.41
C VAL A 211 6.07 -0.90 7.88
N SER A 212 6.69 0.25 7.69
CA SER A 212 8.07 0.34 7.22
C SER A 212 8.83 1.50 7.83
N ALA A 213 10.03 1.25 8.33
CA ALA A 213 10.96 2.22 8.87
C ALA A 213 12.08 2.49 7.87
N TRP A 214 12.25 3.75 7.48
CA TRP A 214 13.25 4.20 6.52
C TRP A 214 14.09 5.31 7.09
N ARG A 215 15.40 5.31 6.78
CA ARG A 215 16.27 6.46 6.99
C ARG A 215 16.68 7.03 5.64
N GLY A 216 16.02 8.13 5.26
CA GLY A 216 16.14 8.64 3.90
C GLY A 216 15.68 7.59 2.87
N GLN A 217 16.57 7.19 1.95
CA GLN A 217 16.28 6.19 0.91
C GLN A 217 16.68 4.76 1.31
N VAL A 218 17.02 4.52 2.58
CA VAL A 218 17.47 3.22 3.07
C VAL A 218 16.39 2.63 3.98
N PRO A 219 15.75 1.51 3.61
CA PRO A 219 14.87 0.81 4.54
C PRO A 219 15.68 0.13 5.65
N GLU A 220 15.18 0.19 6.89
CA GLU A 220 15.82 -0.45 8.05
C GLU A 220 14.99 -1.61 8.60
N PHE A 221 13.65 -1.51 8.59
CA PHE A 221 12.75 -2.55 9.07
C PHE A 221 11.39 -2.46 8.39
N SER A 222 10.76 -3.59 8.05
CA SER A 222 9.39 -3.62 7.51
C SER A 222 8.62 -4.83 7.98
N VAL A 223 7.31 -4.67 8.09
CA VAL A 223 6.34 -5.76 8.28
C VAL A 223 5.21 -5.58 7.27
N ALA A 224 4.88 -6.65 6.55
CA ALA A 224 3.66 -6.74 5.76
C ALA A 224 2.87 -7.96 6.25
N SER A 225 1.64 -7.73 6.72
CA SER A 225 0.76 -8.76 7.25
C SER A 225 -0.53 -8.81 6.43
N PHE A 226 -0.79 -9.93 5.75
CA PHE A 226 -2.08 -10.20 5.09
C PHE A 226 -2.82 -11.23 5.94
N PRO A 227 -3.62 -10.80 6.92
CA PRO A 227 -4.01 -11.69 7.99
C PRO A 227 -5.06 -12.70 7.55
N ALA A 228 -5.93 -12.35 6.60
CA ALA A 228 -6.90 -13.27 6.00
C ALA A 228 -6.25 -14.31 5.09
N ALA A 229 -5.16 -13.95 4.41
CA ALA A 229 -4.34 -14.88 3.63
C ALA A 229 -3.34 -15.70 4.49
N GLY A 230 -3.25 -15.42 5.80
CA GLY A 230 -2.31 -16.08 6.70
C GLY A 230 -0.84 -15.75 6.45
N VAL A 231 -0.55 -14.60 5.82
CA VAL A 231 0.80 -14.20 5.42
C VAL A 231 1.35 -13.17 6.41
N LEU A 232 2.57 -13.40 6.87
CA LEU A 232 3.36 -12.41 7.61
C LEU A 232 4.76 -12.40 7.01
N ALA A 233 5.20 -11.23 6.56
CA ALA A 233 6.50 -10.99 5.98
C ALA A 233 7.21 -9.91 6.77
N ILE A 234 8.46 -10.14 7.13
CA ILE A 234 9.29 -9.22 7.92
C ILE A 234 10.60 -9.02 7.16
N ALA A 235 10.99 -7.79 6.90
CA ALA A 235 12.33 -7.45 6.46
C ALA A 235 13.06 -6.70 7.58
N ASP A 236 14.29 -7.12 7.87
CA ASP A 236 15.19 -6.50 8.83
C ASP A 236 16.54 -6.35 8.13
N GLN A 237 16.91 -5.10 7.83
CA GLN A 237 18.09 -4.78 7.03
C GLN A 237 18.10 -5.53 5.68
N ASP A 238 19.10 -6.38 5.45
CA ASP A 238 19.32 -7.11 4.21
C ASP A 238 18.72 -8.52 4.22
N GLN A 239 17.83 -8.82 5.17
CA GLN A 239 17.20 -10.13 5.33
C GLN A 239 15.69 -10.03 5.43
N ALA A 240 14.99 -11.01 4.87
CA ALA A 240 13.57 -11.18 5.08
C ALA A 240 13.20 -12.57 5.60
N THR A 241 12.18 -12.60 6.44
CA THR A 241 11.57 -13.82 6.96
C THR A 241 10.08 -13.82 6.66
N PHE A 242 9.54 -15.01 6.41
CA PHE A 242 8.14 -15.20 6.04
C PHE A 242 7.54 -16.28 6.92
N ARG A 243 6.28 -16.12 7.31
CA ARG A 243 5.51 -17.23 7.87
C ARG A 243 5.45 -18.35 6.82
N PRO A 244 5.82 -19.60 7.17
CA PRO A 244 5.81 -20.69 6.21
C PRO A 244 4.43 -20.91 5.59
N THR A 245 4.41 -21.13 4.29
CA THR A 245 3.22 -21.46 3.50
C THR A 245 3.45 -22.71 2.67
N PRO A 246 2.44 -23.25 1.96
CA PRO A 246 2.65 -24.37 1.04
C PRO A 246 3.79 -24.08 0.07
N GLN A 247 4.46 -25.16 -0.36
CA GLN A 247 5.60 -25.08 -1.29
C GLN A 247 5.19 -24.32 -2.56
N PRO A 248 6.03 -23.38 -3.05
CA PRO A 248 5.73 -22.65 -4.27
C PRO A 248 5.52 -23.62 -5.45
N PRO A 249 4.68 -23.25 -6.43
CA PRO A 249 4.47 -24.07 -7.61
C PRO A 249 5.77 -24.23 -8.41
N ASP A 250 5.92 -25.36 -9.11
CA ASP A 250 7.07 -25.64 -9.99
C ASP A 250 7.26 -24.54 -11.05
N GLN A 251 6.15 -23.95 -11.50
CA GLN A 251 6.12 -22.78 -12.36
C GLN A 251 5.50 -21.59 -11.62
N ARG A 252 6.26 -20.50 -11.50
CA ARG A 252 5.86 -19.32 -10.72
C ARG A 252 5.25 -18.23 -11.62
N PRO A 253 4.07 -17.68 -11.27
CA PRO A 253 3.39 -16.62 -12.02
C PRO A 253 4.24 -15.34 -12.22
N VAL A 254 3.97 -14.61 -13.30
CA VAL A 254 4.23 -13.18 -13.45
C VAL A 254 2.90 -12.44 -13.29
N HIS A 255 2.82 -11.49 -12.38
CA HIS A 255 1.58 -10.74 -12.16
C HIS A 255 1.54 -9.45 -12.98
N ALA A 256 0.41 -9.17 -13.63
CA ALA A 256 0.11 -7.85 -14.17
C ALA A 256 -1.02 -7.24 -13.32
N CYS A 257 -0.75 -6.11 -12.67
CA CYS A 257 -1.71 -5.45 -11.79
C CYS A 257 -2.09 -4.11 -12.40
N TYR A 258 -3.38 -3.92 -12.70
CA TYR A 258 -3.89 -2.70 -13.34
C TYR A 258 -3.18 -2.32 -14.65
N PHE A 259 -2.56 -3.30 -15.32
CA PHE A 259 -1.76 -3.12 -16.52
C PHE A 259 -2.29 -4.01 -17.64
N GLU A 260 -2.39 -3.48 -18.87
CA GLU A 260 -2.90 -4.23 -20.01
C GLU A 260 -1.90 -5.31 -20.48
N PRO A 261 -2.24 -6.60 -20.35
CA PRO A 261 -1.28 -7.68 -20.53
C PRO A 261 -0.91 -7.99 -21.98
N ALA A 262 -1.51 -7.32 -22.96
CA ALA A 262 -1.28 -7.59 -24.38
C ALA A 262 0.20 -7.44 -24.77
N ALA A 263 0.90 -6.44 -24.24
CA ALA A 263 2.34 -6.24 -24.47
C ALA A 263 3.20 -7.34 -23.83
N LEU A 264 2.84 -7.78 -22.62
CA LEU A 264 3.51 -8.88 -21.91
C LEU A 264 3.35 -10.22 -22.61
N ARG A 265 2.13 -10.55 -23.07
CA ARG A 265 1.82 -11.85 -23.68
C ARG A 265 2.65 -12.16 -24.93
N GLY A 266 3.06 -11.15 -25.69
CA GLY A 266 3.88 -11.33 -26.89
C GLY A 266 5.38 -11.52 -26.63
N GLN A 267 5.88 -11.07 -25.47
CA GLN A 267 7.30 -11.10 -25.11
C GLN A 267 7.67 -12.27 -24.19
N LEU A 268 6.69 -12.90 -23.54
CA LEU A 268 6.91 -14.07 -22.70
C LEU A 268 7.06 -15.35 -23.54
N PRO A 269 7.94 -16.30 -23.15
CA PRO A 269 8.16 -17.54 -23.88
C PRO A 269 6.87 -18.35 -24.13
N ALA A 270 6.79 -19.03 -25.28
CA ALA A 270 5.66 -19.88 -25.62
C ALA A 270 5.46 -21.01 -24.59
N GLY A 271 4.22 -21.22 -24.13
CA GLY A 271 3.90 -22.18 -23.06
C GLY A 271 3.95 -21.60 -21.64
N ASN A 272 3.90 -20.28 -21.51
CA ASN A 272 3.83 -19.56 -20.24
C ASN A 272 2.35 -19.31 -19.83
N PRO A 273 1.74 -20.16 -18.97
CA PRO A 273 0.41 -19.95 -18.40
C PRO A 273 0.41 -18.92 -17.25
N LEU A 274 1.52 -18.20 -17.05
CA LEU A 274 1.92 -17.64 -15.77
C LEU A 274 1.57 -16.16 -15.65
N LEU A 275 1.02 -15.52 -16.67
CA LEU A 275 0.50 -14.17 -16.53
C LEU A 275 -0.86 -14.19 -15.81
N VAL A 276 -0.85 -13.76 -14.56
CA VAL A 276 -2.06 -13.61 -13.75
C VAL A 276 -2.41 -12.14 -13.70
N ASP A 277 -3.61 -11.79 -14.18
CA ASP A 277 -4.21 -10.50 -13.87
C ASP A 277 -4.49 -10.51 -12.37
N ALA A 278 -3.62 -9.85 -11.61
CA ALA A 278 -3.75 -9.73 -10.17
C ALA A 278 -4.50 -8.44 -9.87
N PHE A 279 -5.51 -8.55 -9.02
CA PHE A 279 -6.35 -7.42 -8.64
C PHE A 279 -5.71 -6.54 -7.56
N GLU A 280 -4.51 -6.88 -7.06
CA GLU A 280 -3.90 -6.22 -5.92
C GLU A 280 -2.37 -6.24 -6.02
N SER A 281 -1.78 -5.04 -6.10
CA SER A 281 -0.37 -4.77 -6.37
C SER A 281 0.52 -5.14 -5.17
N THR A 282 0.09 -4.86 -3.95
CA THR A 282 0.80 -5.17 -2.70
C THR A 282 0.97 -6.68 -2.52
N ARG A 283 -0.07 -7.46 -2.77
CA ARG A 283 -0.09 -8.92 -2.73
C ARG A 283 0.84 -9.48 -3.79
N ALA A 284 0.72 -9.01 -5.03
CA ALA A 284 1.56 -9.47 -6.14
C ALA A 284 3.06 -9.24 -5.86
N LEU A 285 3.44 -8.04 -5.42
CA LEU A 285 4.82 -7.72 -5.05
C LEU A 285 5.31 -8.54 -3.84
N THR A 286 4.44 -8.80 -2.86
CA THR A 286 4.76 -9.69 -1.73
C THR A 286 5.00 -11.14 -2.18
N GLU A 287 4.22 -11.65 -3.14
CA GLU A 287 4.42 -13.00 -3.68
C GLU A 287 5.73 -13.12 -4.46
N VAL A 288 6.15 -12.05 -5.15
CA VAL A 288 7.50 -12.00 -5.73
C VAL A 288 8.53 -12.11 -4.61
N ALA A 289 8.43 -11.30 -3.55
CA ALA A 289 9.33 -11.37 -2.38
C ALA A 289 9.35 -12.75 -1.68
N ARG A 290 8.23 -13.46 -1.66
CA ARG A 290 8.13 -14.81 -1.09
C ARG A 290 8.65 -15.90 -2.03
N GLY A 291 8.81 -15.61 -3.31
CA GLY A 291 9.20 -16.58 -4.33
C GLY A 291 8.08 -17.50 -4.73
N THR A 292 6.83 -17.14 -4.47
CA THR A 292 5.65 -17.79 -5.04
C THR A 292 5.29 -17.22 -6.40
N ALA A 293 5.75 -16.00 -6.72
CA ALA A 293 5.77 -15.42 -8.06
C ALA A 293 7.21 -15.22 -8.57
N ALA A 294 7.37 -15.21 -9.90
CA ALA A 294 8.63 -14.92 -10.60
C ALA A 294 8.79 -13.41 -10.84
N GLY A 295 7.70 -12.69 -11.09
CA GLY A 295 7.75 -11.23 -11.30
C GLY A 295 6.38 -10.58 -11.19
N ALA A 296 6.38 -9.25 -11.20
CA ALA A 296 5.19 -8.42 -11.20
C ALA A 296 5.44 -7.11 -11.95
N VAL A 297 4.43 -6.64 -12.68
CA VAL A 297 4.32 -5.28 -13.21
C VAL A 297 3.03 -4.69 -12.63
N ALA A 298 3.15 -3.62 -11.85
CA ALA A 298 2.03 -2.99 -11.19
C ALA A 298 1.91 -1.52 -11.59
N GLU A 299 0.76 -1.10 -12.12
CA GLU A 299 0.46 0.32 -12.33
C GLU A 299 0.14 0.99 -10.99
N MET A 300 0.85 2.09 -10.70
CA MET A 300 0.65 2.87 -9.49
C MET A 300 -0.54 3.82 -9.67
N CYS A 301 -1.73 3.33 -9.36
CA CYS A 301 -2.99 4.08 -9.50
C CYS A 301 -3.29 4.95 -8.27
N GLY A 302 -2.42 5.93 -7.97
CA GLY A 302 -2.58 6.82 -6.82
C GLY A 302 -1.98 6.28 -5.52
N HIS A 303 -1.09 5.28 -5.63
CA HIS A 303 -0.40 4.71 -4.48
C HIS A 303 0.48 5.74 -3.78
N ARG A 304 0.69 5.54 -2.49
CA ARG A 304 1.43 6.38 -1.58
C ARG A 304 2.63 5.64 -1.02
N ALA A 305 3.52 6.37 -0.35
CA ALA A 305 4.72 5.79 0.21
C ALA A 305 4.42 4.66 1.23
N TRP A 306 3.35 4.78 2.00
CA TRP A 306 2.92 3.74 2.94
C TRP A 306 2.44 2.45 2.26
N ASP A 307 1.83 2.55 1.08
CA ASP A 307 1.45 1.37 0.28
C ASP A 307 2.68 0.59 -0.19
N ILE A 308 3.77 1.27 -0.57
CA ILE A 308 4.90 0.65 -1.28
C ILE A 308 6.17 0.40 -0.46
N ALA A 309 6.35 1.11 0.66
CA ALA A 309 7.60 1.11 1.42
C ALA A 309 7.97 -0.27 1.97
N ALA A 310 6.99 -0.99 2.54
CA ALA A 310 7.22 -2.32 3.09
C ALA A 310 7.63 -3.33 2.00
N LEU A 311 7.03 -3.23 0.81
CA LEU A 311 7.24 -4.12 -0.32
C LEU A 311 8.61 -3.92 -0.96
N CYS A 312 9.01 -2.66 -1.15
CA CYS A 312 10.33 -2.31 -1.65
C CYS A 312 11.43 -2.89 -0.76
N HIS A 313 11.24 -2.80 0.56
CA HIS A 313 12.17 -3.41 1.51
C HIS A 313 12.17 -4.94 1.42
N LEU A 314 11.01 -5.60 1.41
CA LEU A 314 10.93 -7.06 1.30
C LEU A 314 11.59 -7.61 0.04
N LEU A 315 11.41 -6.95 -1.10
CA LEU A 315 12.04 -7.35 -2.36
C LEU A 315 13.56 -7.18 -2.31
N THR A 316 14.05 -6.03 -1.85
CA THR A 316 15.49 -5.78 -1.75
C THR A 316 16.18 -6.67 -0.71
N ALA A 317 15.57 -6.88 0.45
CA ALA A 317 16.05 -7.76 1.52
C ALA A 317 16.03 -9.26 1.16
N THR A 318 15.43 -9.62 0.02
CA THR A 318 15.50 -10.97 -0.53
C THR A 318 16.34 -11.07 -1.80
N GLY A 319 17.11 -10.02 -2.12
CA GLY A 319 17.97 -9.97 -3.31
C GLY A 319 17.20 -9.88 -4.63
N ARG A 320 15.91 -9.57 -4.60
CA ARG A 320 15.08 -9.42 -5.79
C ARG A 320 15.16 -8.02 -6.35
N HIS A 321 14.85 -7.91 -7.63
CA HIS A 321 14.91 -6.64 -8.34
C HIS A 321 13.58 -5.92 -8.22
N ILE A 322 13.63 -4.62 -7.90
CA ILE A 322 12.49 -3.70 -7.96
C ILE A 322 12.94 -2.32 -8.45
N THR A 323 12.24 -1.78 -9.45
CA THR A 323 12.50 -0.44 -9.99
C THR A 323 11.21 0.27 -10.40
N ASP A 324 11.33 1.56 -10.72
CA ASP A 324 10.33 2.26 -11.52
C ASP A 324 10.31 1.76 -12.99
N GLU A 325 9.40 2.30 -13.81
CA GLU A 325 9.25 1.99 -15.23
C GLU A 325 10.48 2.31 -16.10
N HIS A 326 11.43 3.07 -15.57
CA HIS A 326 12.67 3.45 -16.26
C HIS A 326 13.90 2.66 -15.77
N GLY A 327 13.69 1.63 -14.94
CA GLY A 327 14.77 0.83 -14.38
C GLY A 327 15.56 1.53 -13.27
N ARG A 328 15.03 2.63 -12.70
CA ARG A 328 15.69 3.39 -11.63
C ARG A 328 15.23 2.89 -10.26
N PRO A 329 16.07 2.98 -9.22
CA PRO A 329 15.66 2.64 -7.85
C PRO A 329 14.41 3.41 -7.44
N VAL A 330 13.47 2.74 -6.79
CA VAL A 330 12.29 3.36 -6.19
C VAL A 330 12.74 4.33 -5.10
N ARG A 331 12.20 5.55 -5.11
CA ARG A 331 12.53 6.60 -4.15
C ARG A 331 11.32 6.99 -3.33
N LEU A 332 11.53 7.18 -2.03
CA LEU A 332 10.54 7.70 -1.08
C LEU A 332 11.00 9.06 -0.60
N ASP A 333 10.75 10.11 -1.40
CA ASP A 333 11.14 11.49 -1.05
C ASP A 333 10.03 12.23 -0.26
N GLY A 334 8.86 11.61 -0.10
CA GLY A 334 7.67 12.13 0.57
C GLY A 334 6.53 11.10 0.55
N PRO A 335 5.28 11.51 0.81
CA PRO A 335 4.12 10.61 0.75
C PRO A 335 3.73 10.25 -0.70
N ASP A 336 4.07 11.08 -1.67
CA ASP A 336 3.73 10.90 -3.08
C ASP A 336 4.66 9.89 -3.78
N VAL A 337 4.09 8.93 -4.51
CA VAL A 337 4.82 8.03 -5.40
C VAL A 337 4.78 8.59 -6.81
N THR A 338 5.96 8.84 -7.40
CA THR A 338 6.06 9.41 -8.75
C THR A 338 6.19 8.37 -9.86
N ALA A 339 6.54 7.13 -9.52
CA ALA A 339 6.64 6.05 -10.48
C ALA A 339 5.25 5.74 -11.05
N ARG A 340 5.13 5.59 -12.37
CA ARG A 340 3.90 5.10 -12.98
C ARG A 340 3.76 3.60 -12.82
N TYR A 341 4.87 2.86 -12.93
CA TYR A 341 4.88 1.42 -12.72
C TYR A 341 5.94 1.03 -11.71
N LEU A 342 5.63 0.02 -10.91
CA LEU A 342 6.64 -0.77 -10.21
C LEU A 342 6.84 -2.08 -10.96
N VAL A 343 8.10 -2.38 -11.24
CA VAL A 343 8.52 -3.61 -11.91
C VAL A 343 9.37 -4.40 -10.94
N ALA A 344 8.97 -5.64 -10.65
CA ALA A 344 9.70 -6.52 -9.76
C ALA A 344 9.93 -7.89 -10.39
N ALA A 345 11.09 -8.49 -10.13
CA ALA A 345 11.38 -9.85 -10.56
C ALA A 345 12.41 -10.55 -9.68
N ASP A 346 12.38 -11.87 -9.71
CA ASP A 346 13.32 -12.73 -9.01
C ASP A 346 14.72 -12.79 -9.66
N THR A 347 14.81 -12.44 -10.94
CA THR A 347 16.04 -12.48 -11.74
C THR A 347 16.19 -11.20 -12.56
N ARG A 348 17.45 -10.81 -12.81
CA ARG A 348 17.77 -9.62 -13.61
C ARG A 348 17.29 -9.73 -15.06
N ASP A 349 17.34 -10.92 -15.64
CA ASP A 349 16.91 -11.16 -17.02
C ASP A 349 15.40 -10.97 -17.15
N LEU A 350 14.62 -11.56 -16.23
CA LEU A 350 13.17 -11.35 -16.21
C LEU A 350 12.83 -9.88 -15.93
N HIS A 351 13.51 -9.24 -14.97
CA HIS A 351 13.31 -7.82 -14.70
C HIS A 351 13.51 -6.95 -15.95
N SER A 352 14.58 -7.22 -16.71
CA SER A 352 14.89 -6.48 -17.94
C SER A 352 13.84 -6.74 -19.02
N LEU A 353 13.38 -7.98 -19.16
CA LEU A 353 12.28 -8.32 -20.06
C LEU A 353 10.97 -7.62 -19.68
N LEU A 354 10.64 -7.52 -18.39
CA LEU A 354 9.42 -6.81 -17.96
C LEU A 354 9.49 -5.32 -18.28
N LEU A 355 10.65 -4.68 -18.12
CA LEU A 355 10.85 -3.27 -18.50
C LEU A 355 10.61 -3.04 -20.01
N THR A 356 11.07 -3.95 -20.88
CA THR A 356 10.86 -3.82 -22.34
C THR A 356 9.39 -3.98 -22.75
N THR A 357 8.53 -4.50 -21.87
CA THR A 357 7.08 -4.57 -22.14
C THR A 357 6.36 -3.25 -21.88
N LEU A 358 6.99 -2.31 -21.17
CA LEU A 358 6.46 -0.98 -20.87
C LEU A 358 6.84 0.05 -21.94
N GLU A 359 7.84 -0.23 -22.76
CA GLU A 359 8.21 0.62 -23.88
C GLU A 359 7.11 0.56 -24.96
N PRO A 360 6.67 1.71 -25.51
CA PRO A 360 5.68 1.70 -26.58
C PRO A 360 6.22 0.89 -27.76
N THR A 361 5.46 -0.11 -28.21
CA THR A 361 5.79 -0.89 -29.39
C THR A 361 5.97 0.06 -30.57
N PRO A 362 7.10 0.02 -31.28
CA PRO A 362 7.43 0.97 -32.35
C PRO A 362 6.46 0.94 -33.53
#